data_AF-A0A1V8XDX2-F1
#
_entry.id   AF-A0A1V8XDX2-F1
#
_cell.length_a   1.000
_cell.length_b   1.000
_cell.length_c   1.000
_cell.angle_alpha   90.00
_cell.angle_beta   90.00
_cell.angle_gamma   90.00
#
_symmetry.space_group_name_H-M   'P 1'
#
loop_
_entity.id
_entity.type
_entity.pdbx_description
1 polymer ?
#
loop_
_entity_poly.entity_id
_entity_poly.type
_entity_poly.pdbx_seq_one_letter_code
_entity_poly.pdbx_strand_id
1 'polypeptide(L)'
;MASNIAVLTLGMLKKQLAELEKVNTVDDETKIFLDTGWDSIQEIAPDALTIGEAQQFVVEDEWTKEKFNGFTLVEKAEKMNATGEKETVIVIKNLY
;
A
#
# COMPACT_ATOMS: atom_id res chain seq x y z
N MET A 1 -6.88 -26.03 4.90
CA MET A 1 -5.77 -26.37 3.97
C MET A 1 -4.70 -25.32 4.19
N ALA A 2 -3.42 -25.70 4.33
CA ALA A 2 -2.36 -24.72 4.53
C ALA A 2 -2.21 -23.90 3.24
N SER A 3 -2.43 -22.60 3.32
CA SER A 3 -2.16 -21.64 2.26
C SER A 3 -0.70 -21.81 1.85
N ASN A 4 -0.44 -22.08 0.56
CA ASN A 4 0.93 -22.10 0.05
C ASN A 4 1.40 -20.64 0.01
N ILE A 5 2.08 -20.19 1.06
CA ILE A 5 2.57 -18.82 1.16
C ILE A 5 3.73 -18.67 0.16
N ALA A 6 3.46 -18.05 -0.98
CA ALA A 6 4.48 -17.68 -1.94
C ALA A 6 5.19 -16.43 -1.43
N VAL A 7 6.42 -16.59 -0.94
CA VAL A 7 7.21 -15.48 -0.39
C VAL A 7 7.86 -14.67 -1.52
N LEU A 8 7.64 -13.35 -1.53
CA LEU A 8 8.34 -12.43 -2.43
C LEU A 8 9.85 -12.47 -2.18
N THR A 9 10.63 -12.84 -3.19
CA THR A 9 12.11 -12.82 -3.11
C THR A 9 12.69 -11.52 -3.66
N LEU A 10 13.92 -11.19 -3.27
CA LEU A 10 14.63 -10.00 -3.76
C LEU A 10 14.70 -9.93 -5.30
N GLY A 11 14.85 -11.07 -5.98
CA GLY A 11 14.89 -11.12 -7.45
C GLY A 11 13.54 -10.77 -8.08
N MET A 12 12.45 -11.21 -7.46
CA MET A 12 11.08 -10.91 -7.90
C MET A 12 10.75 -9.42 -7.70
N LEU A 13 11.13 -8.88 -6.54
CA LEU A 13 11.00 -7.45 -6.25
C LEU A 13 11.76 -6.59 -7.26
N LYS A 14 13.03 -6.91 -7.54
CA LYS A 14 13.82 -6.20 -8.56
C LYS A 14 13.18 -6.22 -9.94
N LYS A 15 12.61 -7.36 -10.34
CA LYS A 15 11.92 -7.49 -11.63
C LYS A 15 10.68 -6.60 -11.67
N GLN A 16 9.90 -6.54 -10.60
CA GLN A 16 8.71 -5.69 -10.54
C GLN A 16 9.07 -4.21 -10.52
N LEU A 17 10.08 -3.81 -9.75
CA LEU A 17 10.59 -2.43 -9.75
C LEU A 17 11.04 -2.00 -11.16
N ALA A 18 11.76 -2.86 -11.88
CA ALA A 18 12.17 -2.57 -13.26
C ALA A 18 10.99 -2.42 -14.24
N GLU A 19 9.83 -3.03 -13.97
CA GLU A 19 8.61 -2.78 -14.77
C GLU A 19 7.91 -1.49 -14.33
N LEU A 20 7.92 -1.17 -13.03
CA LEU A 20 7.36 0.07 -12.49
C LEU A 20 8.15 1.31 -12.96
N GLU A 21 9.48 1.21 -13.04
CA GLU A 21 10.37 2.27 -13.58
C GLU A 21 10.08 2.63 -15.04
N LYS A 22 9.43 1.74 -15.80
CA LYS A 22 9.02 2.04 -17.19
C LYS A 22 7.76 2.90 -17.26
N VAL A 23 7.09 3.15 -16.14
CA VAL A 23 5.86 3.94 -16.07
C VAL A 23 6.21 5.39 -15.73
N ASN A 24 5.94 6.32 -16.65
CA ASN A 24 6.26 7.75 -16.50
C ASN A 24 5.58 8.48 -15.32
N THR A 25 4.75 7.80 -14.54
CA THR A 25 4.05 8.34 -13.36
C THR A 25 4.72 7.95 -12.04
N VAL A 26 5.86 7.25 -12.10
CA VAL A 26 6.65 6.81 -10.94
C VAL A 26 8.06 7.36 -11.10
N ASP A 27 8.61 7.87 -10.00
CA ASP A 27 9.97 8.39 -9.87
C ASP A 27 10.58 7.95 -8.53
N ASP A 28 11.82 8.39 -8.29
CA ASP A 28 12.57 8.04 -7.07
C ASP A 28 11.93 8.57 -5.78
N GLU A 29 11.03 9.56 -5.87
CA GLU A 29 10.32 10.16 -4.72
C GLU A 29 8.94 9.50 -4.50
N THR A 30 8.55 8.56 -5.35
CA THR A 30 7.24 7.91 -5.29
C THR A 30 7.14 7.00 -4.06
N LYS A 31 6.17 7.30 -3.19
CA LYS A 31 5.98 6.60 -1.92
C LYS A 31 5.52 5.14 -2.14
N ILE A 32 6.03 4.24 -1.31
CA ILE A 32 5.56 2.85 -1.22
C ILE A 32 4.50 2.77 -0.11
N PHE A 33 3.32 2.31 -0.48
CA PHE A 33 2.17 2.11 0.40
C PHE A 33 1.90 0.61 0.61
N LEU A 34 1.84 0.20 1.87
CA LEU A 34 1.49 -1.18 2.25
C LEU A 34 0.00 -1.23 2.60
N ASP A 35 -0.84 -1.71 1.68
CA ASP A 35 -2.28 -1.86 1.91
C ASP A 35 -2.56 -3.19 2.63
N THR A 36 -2.02 -3.33 3.84
CA THR A 36 -2.08 -4.56 4.65
C THR A 36 -2.32 -4.24 6.13
N GLY A 37 -3.01 -5.12 6.87
CA GLY A 37 -3.11 -5.03 8.33
C GLY A 37 -1.74 -5.20 9.02
N TRP A 38 -1.61 -4.73 10.27
CA TRP A 38 -0.34 -4.78 11.03
C TRP A 38 0.16 -6.22 11.26
N ASP A 39 -0.73 -7.20 11.22
CA ASP A 39 -0.48 -8.63 11.35
C ASP A 39 -0.08 -9.32 10.03
N SER A 40 -0.29 -8.67 8.88
CA SER A 40 -0.33 -9.30 7.55
C SER A 40 0.95 -9.10 6.73
N ILE A 41 1.98 -8.44 7.28
CA ILE A 41 3.25 -8.15 6.57
C ILE A 41 4.00 -9.43 6.14
N GLN A 42 3.68 -10.59 6.72
CA GLN A 42 4.36 -11.86 6.43
C GLN A 42 3.92 -12.54 5.11
N GLU A 43 2.81 -12.12 4.49
CA GLU A 43 2.22 -12.83 3.34
C GLU A 43 2.08 -11.94 2.09
N ILE A 44 3.16 -11.25 1.71
CA ILE A 44 3.17 -10.45 0.48
C ILE A 44 3.43 -11.37 -0.72
N ALA A 45 2.43 -11.47 -1.60
CA ALA A 45 2.52 -12.26 -2.82
C ALA A 45 3.50 -11.63 -3.84
N PRO A 46 4.13 -12.44 -4.71
CA PRO A 46 5.11 -11.90 -5.65
C PRO A 46 4.55 -11.05 -6.78
N ASP A 47 3.24 -10.99 -6.95
CA ASP A 47 2.50 -10.15 -7.89
C ASP A 47 1.72 -9.02 -7.19
N ALA A 48 1.94 -8.83 -5.89
CA ALA A 48 1.23 -7.87 -5.03
C ALA A 48 1.52 -6.40 -5.33
N LEU A 49 2.60 -6.11 -6.06
CA LEU A 49 3.04 -4.75 -6.38
C LEU A 49 2.23 -4.18 -7.55
N THR A 50 1.47 -3.13 -7.26
CA THR A 50 0.61 -2.43 -8.23
C THR A 50 0.77 -0.92 -8.08
N ILE A 51 0.41 -0.16 -9.10
CA ILE A 51 0.31 1.31 -9.00
C ILE A 51 -1.14 1.65 -8.65
N GLY A 52 -1.33 2.56 -7.70
CA GLY A 52 -2.65 3.06 -7.33
C GLY A 52 -2.61 4.53 -6.92
N GLU A 53 -3.77 5.09 -6.64
CA GLU A 53 -3.91 6.40 -6.01
C GLU A 53 -4.30 6.22 -4.54
N ALA A 54 -3.65 6.96 -3.64
CA ALA A 54 -3.99 7.00 -2.24
C ALA A 54 -4.32 8.43 -1.78
N GLN A 55 -5.11 8.53 -0.72
CA GLN A 55 -5.45 9.79 -0.04
C GLN A 55 -5.12 9.68 1.44
N GLN A 56 -4.71 10.81 2.01
CA GLN A 56 -4.48 10.91 3.45
C GLN A 56 -5.82 10.98 4.19
N PHE A 57 -5.92 10.23 5.28
CA PHE A 57 -6.99 10.33 6.27
C PHE A 57 -6.39 10.59 7.66
N VAL A 58 -7.24 11.08 8.56
CA VAL A 58 -6.89 11.29 9.96
C VAL A 58 -7.86 10.49 10.81
N VAL A 59 -7.32 9.62 11.66
CA VAL A 59 -8.09 8.93 12.71
C VAL A 59 -7.72 9.54 14.05
N GLU A 60 -8.72 9.82 14.87
CA GLU A 60 -8.54 10.26 16.24
C GLU A 60 -8.75 9.07 17.18
N ASP A 61 -7.81 8.85 18.11
CA ASP A 61 -7.98 7.86 19.16
C ASP A 61 -9.07 8.30 20.14
N GLU A 62 -10.05 7.43 20.37
CA GLU A 62 -11.23 7.78 21.16
C GLU A 62 -10.90 8.08 22.64
N TRP A 63 -9.84 7.47 23.18
CA TRP A 63 -9.41 7.60 24.57
C TRP A 63 -8.38 8.70 24.79
N THR A 64 -7.35 8.79 23.95
CA THR A 64 -6.25 9.75 24.11
C THR A 64 -6.48 11.07 23.38
N LYS A 65 -7.42 11.10 22.42
CA LYS A 65 -7.65 12.22 21.48
C LYS A 65 -6.44 12.53 20.60
N GLU A 66 -5.48 11.62 20.52
CA GLU A 66 -4.35 11.75 19.61
C GLU A 66 -4.79 11.50 18.17
N LYS A 67 -4.20 12.26 17.25
CA LYS A 67 -4.52 12.18 15.82
C LYS A 67 -3.42 11.44 15.09
N PHE A 68 -3.81 10.38 14.40
CA PHE A 68 -2.93 9.57 13.57
C PHE A 68 -3.24 9.81 12.10
N ASN A 69 -2.20 10.19 11.36
CA ASN A 69 -2.28 10.31 9.92
C ASN A 69 -2.07 8.94 9.29
N GLY A 70 -2.95 8.57 8.38
CA GLY A 70 -2.82 7.36 7.58
C GLY A 70 -3.05 7.66 6.10
N PHE A 71 -2.74 6.69 5.25
CA PHE A 71 -3.06 6.71 3.84
C PHE A 71 -4.02 5.57 3.54
N THR A 72 -4.97 5.80 2.63
CA THR A 72 -5.90 4.79 2.16
C THR A 72 -6.03 4.90 0.65
N LEU A 73 -6.30 3.78 -0.04
CA LEU A 73 -6.59 3.82 -1.47
C LEU A 73 -7.82 4.69 -1.75
N VAL A 74 -7.84 5.39 -2.88
CA VAL A 74 -8.99 6.23 -3.28
C VAL A 74 -10.30 5.44 -3.29
N GLU A 75 -10.28 4.16 -3.65
CA GLU A 75 -11.44 3.27 -3.61
C GLU A 75 -12.03 3.05 -2.20
N LYS A 76 -11.19 3.21 -1.16
CA LYS A 76 -11.54 3.05 0.26
C LYS A 76 -11.65 4.41 0.98
N ALA A 77 -11.36 5.53 0.30
CA ALA A 77 -11.32 6.87 0.86
C ALA A 77 -12.64 7.32 1.51
N GLU A 78 -13.78 7.00 0.88
CA GLU A 78 -15.10 7.34 1.43
C GLU A 78 -15.37 6.65 2.77
N LYS A 79 -14.90 5.42 2.95
CA LYS A 79 -15.08 4.66 4.20
C LYS A 79 -14.21 5.19 5.34
N MET A 80 -13.06 5.78 5.00
CA MET A 80 -12.07 6.27 5.97
C MET A 80 -12.16 7.80 6.20
N ASN A 81 -13.15 8.47 5.60
CA ASN A 81 -13.26 9.94 5.61
C ASN A 81 -11.95 10.64 5.19
N ALA A 82 -11.27 10.10 4.17
CA ALA A 82 -10.03 10.68 3.68
C ALA A 82 -10.31 12.02 2.97
N THR A 83 -9.56 13.06 3.32
CA THR A 83 -9.73 14.41 2.78
C THR A 83 -8.45 14.99 2.16
N GLY A 84 -7.36 14.22 2.17
CA GLY A 84 -6.08 14.63 1.58
C GLY A 84 -6.10 14.64 0.04
N GLU A 85 -5.07 15.26 -0.53
CA GLU A 85 -4.84 15.20 -1.98
C GLU A 85 -4.59 13.75 -2.43
N LYS A 86 -4.95 13.48 -3.69
CA LYS A 86 -4.68 12.19 -4.31
C LYS A 86 -3.23 12.14 -4.74
N GLU A 87 -2.52 11.12 -4.31
CA GLU A 87 -1.12 10.89 -4.66
C GLU A 87 -0.97 9.52 -5.32
N THR A 88 -0.13 9.43 -6.35
CA THR A 88 0.25 8.14 -6.94
C THR A 88 1.20 7.42 -6.00
N VAL A 89 0.91 6.15 -5.72
CA VAL A 89 1.70 5.31 -4.81
C VAL A 89 1.91 3.92 -5.39
N ILE A 90 3.02 3.27 -4.99
CA ILE A 90 3.24 1.85 -5.24
C ILE A 90 2.55 1.08 -4.11
N VAL A 91 1.51 0.32 -4.44
CA VAL A 91 0.70 -0.45 -3.50
C VAL A 91 1.19 -1.89 -3.44
N ILE A 92 1.49 -2.36 -2.23
CA ILE A 92 1.69 -3.80 -1.95
C ILE A 92 0.38 -4.34 -1.39
N LYS A 93 -0.33 -5.17 -2.17
CA LYS A 93 -1.60 -5.78 -1.78
C LYS A 93 -1.37 -7.08 -1.00
N ASN A 94 -2.07 -7.25 0.12
CA ASN A 94 -2.25 -8.59 0.69
C ASN A 94 -3.21 -9.40 -0.20
N LEU A 95 -2.97 -10.70 -0.36
CA LEU A 95 -3.90 -11.61 -1.04
C LEU A 95 -5.02 -12.15 -0.12
N TYR A 96 -4.98 -11.82 1.18
CA TYR A 96 -5.93 -12.30 2.20
C TYR A 96 -6.67 -11.17 2.92
#